data_AF-A0A5J4TLI1-F1
#
_entry.id   AF-A0A5J4TLI1-F1
#
_cell.length_a   1.000
_cell.length_b   1.000
_cell.length_c   1.000
_cell.angle_alpha   90.00
_cell.angle_beta   90.00
_cell.angle_gamma   90.00
#
_symmetry.space_group_name_H-M   'P 1'
#
loop_
_entity.id
_entity.type
_entity.pdbx_description
1 polymer ?
#
loop_
_entity_poly.entity_id
_entity_poly.type
_entity_poly.pdbx_seq_one_letter_code
_entity_poly.pdbx_strand_id
1 'polypeptide(L)'
;TIVGDKQDEKKLLGLSIENEGDEMIALAPKNYYIHTFKRNQLTDVIKLKGVNLRQNSICKQDVIDNIVNGKITQGTNMRLGQLALRPDSTSIADQLQEGYNQRFQTRSVQLSKTYCMSKLIQTKNALTGIQTKMIVLKNSQSCVPFIYGLTADSYSDCH
;
A
#
# COMPACT_ATOMS: atom_id res chain seq x y z
N THR A 1 -19.50 -35.48 14.26
CA THR A 1 -19.21 -34.22 14.95
C THR A 1 -18.86 -33.19 13.89
N ILE A 2 -19.75 -32.23 13.65
CA ILE A 2 -19.49 -31.14 12.71
C ILE A 2 -18.45 -30.25 13.39
N VAL A 3 -17.24 -30.23 12.86
CA VAL A 3 -16.17 -29.33 13.31
C VAL A 3 -16.65 -27.92 13.00
N GLY A 4 -17.03 -27.17 14.03
CA GLY A 4 -17.48 -25.79 13.87
C GLY A 4 -16.40 -24.97 13.18
N ASP A 5 -16.79 -24.19 12.17
CA ASP A 5 -15.91 -23.21 11.53
C ASP A 5 -15.33 -22.30 12.63
N LYS A 6 -14.02 -22.36 12.86
CA LYS A 6 -13.27 -21.57 13.85
C LYS A 6 -13.41 -20.05 13.70
N GLN A 7 -14.13 -19.59 12.67
CA GLN A 7 -14.28 -18.17 12.33
C GLN A 7 -15.21 -17.42 13.29
N ASP A 8 -16.13 -18.11 13.98
CA ASP A 8 -17.15 -17.47 14.82
C ASP A 8 -16.99 -17.76 16.34
N GLU A 9 -15.88 -18.38 16.73
CA GLU A 9 -15.56 -18.54 18.15
C GLU A 9 -15.10 -17.20 18.74
N LYS A 10 -15.97 -16.56 19.53
CA LYS A 10 -15.61 -15.40 20.36
C LYS A 10 -14.62 -15.85 21.44
N LYS A 11 -13.34 -15.57 21.22
CA LYS A 11 -12.28 -15.83 22.20
C LYS A 11 -12.27 -14.76 23.28
N LEU A 12 -11.81 -15.13 24.47
CA LEU A 12 -11.56 -14.20 25.58
C LEU A 12 -10.69 -13.03 25.06
N LEU A 13 -11.03 -11.78 25.41
CA LEU A 13 -10.42 -10.53 24.90
C LEU A 13 -10.82 -10.09 23.47
N GLY A 14 -11.74 -10.79 22.80
CA GLY A 14 -12.25 -10.36 21.48
C GLY A 14 -11.27 -10.56 20.32
N LEU A 15 -10.29 -11.46 20.48
CA LEU A 15 -9.34 -11.82 19.43
C LEU A 15 -9.95 -12.84 18.48
N SER A 16 -10.36 -12.38 17.29
CA SER A 16 -10.87 -13.23 16.21
C SER A 16 -9.81 -13.41 15.13
N ILE A 17 -9.57 -14.65 14.72
CA ILE A 17 -8.65 -14.97 13.61
C ILE A 17 -9.39 -14.73 12.30
N GLU A 18 -8.97 -13.73 11.54
CA GLU A 18 -9.64 -13.36 10.27
C GLU A 18 -9.24 -14.26 9.08
N ASN A 19 -7.97 -14.68 9.04
CA ASN A 19 -7.42 -15.50 7.96
C ASN A 19 -6.33 -16.42 8.53
N GLU A 20 -6.38 -17.68 8.14
CA GLU A 20 -5.31 -18.67 8.33
C GLU A 20 -4.89 -19.21 6.95
N GLY A 21 -3.61 -19.53 6.80
CA GLY A 21 -3.07 -19.95 5.51
C GLY A 21 -1.69 -20.56 5.66
N ASP A 22 -1.33 -21.43 4.72
CA ASP A 22 -0.10 -22.23 4.78
C ASP A 22 1.13 -21.43 4.32
N GLU A 23 0.94 -20.48 3.40
CA GLU A 23 1.99 -19.57 2.93
C GLU A 23 1.61 -18.12 3.26
N MET A 24 2.51 -17.40 3.93
CA MET A 24 2.34 -15.98 4.23
C MET A 24 3.65 -15.22 4.00
N ILE A 25 3.55 -14.08 3.30
CA ILE A 25 4.66 -13.17 3.04
C ILE A 25 4.26 -11.80 3.53
N ALA A 26 4.90 -11.34 4.61
CA ALA A 26 4.68 -10.01 5.16
C ALA A 26 5.82 -9.07 4.72
N LEU A 27 5.52 -8.17 3.79
CA LEU A 27 6.48 -7.15 3.36
C LEU A 27 6.55 -6.00 4.36
N ALA A 28 5.45 -5.74 5.06
CA ALA A 28 5.24 -4.52 5.84
C ALA A 28 4.06 -4.61 6.80
N PRO A 29 3.95 -3.70 7.80
CA PRO A 29 2.68 -3.45 8.46
C PRO A 29 1.60 -3.09 7.43
N LYS A 30 0.55 -3.92 7.36
CA LYS A 30 -0.60 -3.79 6.44
C LYS A 30 -0.27 -3.99 4.95
N ASN A 31 0.94 -4.46 4.59
CA ASN A 31 1.22 -4.98 3.24
C ASN A 31 1.70 -6.43 3.33
N TYR A 32 0.85 -7.37 2.94
CA TYR A 32 1.13 -8.80 3.03
C TYR A 32 0.37 -9.59 1.97
N TYR A 33 0.90 -10.78 1.68
CA TYR A 33 0.29 -11.83 0.90
C TYR A 33 0.04 -13.03 1.82
N ILE A 34 -1.12 -13.68 1.69
CA ILE A 34 -1.43 -14.94 2.35
C ILE A 34 -2.17 -15.86 1.38
N HIS A 35 -1.71 -17.10 1.28
CA HIS A 35 -2.39 -18.17 0.58
C HIS A 35 -3.29 -18.91 1.56
N THR A 36 -4.60 -18.70 1.44
CA THR A 36 -5.59 -19.16 2.44
C THR A 36 -6.63 -20.04 1.78
N PHE A 37 -7.03 -21.08 2.49
CA PHE A 37 -8.11 -21.95 2.08
C PHE A 37 -9.45 -21.41 2.59
N LYS A 38 -10.32 -20.98 1.66
CA LYS A 38 -11.62 -20.41 1.98
C LYS A 38 -12.70 -21.02 1.12
N ARG A 39 -13.84 -21.38 1.71
CA ARG A 39 -15.02 -21.91 1.00
C ARG A 39 -14.66 -23.10 0.10
N ASN A 40 -13.86 -24.03 0.62
CA ASN A 40 -13.36 -25.20 -0.08
C ASN A 40 -12.48 -24.89 -1.32
N GLN A 41 -11.89 -23.70 -1.41
CA GLN A 41 -11.02 -23.29 -2.51
C GLN A 41 -9.78 -22.57 -2.00
N LEU A 42 -8.64 -22.81 -2.67
CA LEU A 42 -7.41 -22.06 -2.42
C LEU A 42 -7.54 -20.66 -3.01
N THR A 43 -7.26 -19.65 -2.18
CA THR A 43 -7.41 -18.24 -2.58
C THR A 43 -6.21 -17.42 -2.12
N ASP A 44 -5.73 -16.56 -3.02
CA ASP A 44 -4.69 -15.59 -2.72
C ASP A 44 -5.33 -14.32 -2.14
N VAL A 45 -4.90 -13.95 -0.94
CA VAL A 45 -5.29 -12.69 -0.31
C VAL A 45 -4.07 -11.79 -0.25
N ILE A 46 -4.11 -10.75 -1.07
CA ILE A 46 -3.13 -9.65 -1.04
C ILE A 46 -3.77 -8.49 -0.29
N LYS A 47 -3.02 -7.86 0.60
CA LYS A 47 -3.39 -6.61 1.28
C LYS A 47 -2.29 -5.61 1.02
N LEU A 48 -2.66 -4.44 0.50
CA LEU A 48 -1.74 -3.32 0.26
C LEU A 48 -2.38 -2.04 0.78
N LYS A 49 -1.69 -1.35 1.68
CA LYS A 49 -2.12 -0.08 2.24
C LYS A 49 -2.05 1.00 1.18
N GLY A 50 -3.17 1.68 0.99
CA GLY A 50 -3.22 2.90 0.19
C GLY A 50 -3.23 2.66 -1.31
N VAL A 51 -3.43 1.41 -1.77
CA VAL A 51 -3.66 1.06 -3.18
C VAL A 51 -4.94 0.22 -3.30
N ASN A 52 -5.75 0.49 -4.33
CA ASN A 52 -6.97 -0.27 -4.60
C ASN A 52 -6.69 -1.48 -5.48
N LEU A 53 -6.77 -2.69 -4.93
CA LEU A 53 -6.52 -3.94 -5.65
C LEU A 53 -7.53 -4.24 -6.76
N ARG A 54 -8.75 -3.70 -6.70
CA ARG A 54 -9.72 -3.91 -7.80
C ARG A 54 -9.36 -3.12 -9.05
N GLN A 55 -8.66 -2.00 -8.87
CA GLN A 55 -8.21 -1.13 -9.96
C GLN A 55 -6.80 -1.50 -10.44
N ASN A 56 -6.08 -2.32 -9.66
CA ASN A 56 -4.69 -2.67 -9.92
C ASN A 56 -4.56 -4.19 -9.79
N SER A 57 -4.36 -4.85 -10.92
CA SER A 57 -4.24 -6.31 -11.03
C SER A 57 -2.89 -6.80 -10.51
N ILE A 58 -2.64 -6.62 -9.20
CA ILE A 58 -1.41 -7.05 -8.52
C ILE A 58 -1.59 -8.50 -8.07
N CYS A 59 -0.61 -9.35 -8.39
CA CYS A 59 -0.65 -10.78 -8.14
C CYS A 59 0.51 -11.27 -7.26
N LYS A 60 0.51 -12.56 -6.91
CA LYS A 60 1.60 -13.22 -6.16
C LYS A 60 2.96 -13.01 -6.83
N GLN A 61 3.02 -13.07 -8.16
CA GLN A 61 4.28 -12.92 -8.90
C GLN A 61 4.88 -11.53 -8.69
N ASP A 62 4.07 -10.48 -8.60
CA ASP A 62 4.57 -9.13 -8.31
C ASP A 62 5.20 -9.03 -6.93
N VAL A 63 4.67 -9.78 -5.95
CA VAL A 63 5.27 -9.88 -4.61
C VAL A 63 6.60 -10.62 -4.66
N ILE A 64 6.69 -11.71 -5.44
CA ILE A 64 7.93 -12.47 -5.61
C ILE A 64 8.99 -11.64 -6.33
N ASP A 65 8.64 -11.00 -7.45
CA ASP A 65 9.53 -10.12 -8.22
C ASP A 65 10.05 -8.96 -7.36
N ASN A 66 9.19 -8.43 -6.48
CA ASN A 66 9.55 -7.36 -5.56
C ASN A 66 10.63 -7.80 -4.56
N ILE A 67 10.58 -9.05 -4.10
CA ILE A 67 11.55 -9.63 -3.16
C ILE A 67 12.85 -10.04 -3.88
N VAL A 68 12.73 -10.77 -4.99
CA VAL A 68 13.88 -11.38 -5.68
C VAL A 68 14.64 -10.35 -6.51
N ASN A 69 13.92 -9.49 -7.22
CA ASN A 69 14.50 -8.56 -8.19
C ASN A 69 14.45 -7.09 -7.72
N GLY A 70 13.89 -6.82 -6.54
CA GLY A 70 13.69 -5.45 -6.05
C GLY A 70 12.69 -4.63 -6.90
N LYS A 71 11.88 -5.28 -7.73
CA LYS A 71 10.95 -4.63 -8.67
C LYS A 71 9.93 -3.78 -7.92
N ILE A 72 9.84 -2.49 -8.21
CA ILE A 72 8.81 -1.62 -7.63
C ILE A 72 7.51 -1.78 -8.45
N THR A 73 6.45 -2.28 -7.82
CA THR A 73 5.13 -2.37 -8.46
C THR A 73 4.35 -1.11 -8.13
N GLN A 74 3.91 -0.40 -9.15
CA GLN A 74 3.09 0.80 -9.01
C GLN A 74 1.60 0.46 -9.18
N GLY A 75 0.76 1.21 -8.49
CA GLY A 75 -0.69 1.17 -8.65
C GLY A 75 -1.27 2.58 -8.72
N THR A 76 -2.42 2.71 -9.36
CA THR A 76 -3.16 3.96 -9.46
C THR A 76 -4.33 3.95 -8.48
N ASN A 77 -4.49 5.07 -7.77
CA ASN A 77 -5.66 5.30 -6.95
C ASN A 77 -6.45 6.48 -7.51
N MET A 78 -7.76 6.28 -7.49
CA MET A 78 -8.72 7.30 -7.85
C MET A 78 -9.33 7.89 -6.58
N ARG A 79 -9.34 9.21 -6.48
CA ARG A 79 -10.07 9.93 -5.44
C ARG A 79 -10.86 11.08 -6.05
N LEU A 80 -11.92 11.49 -5.38
CA LEU A 80 -12.59 12.75 -5.71
C LEU A 80 -11.92 13.87 -4.92
N GLY A 81 -11.72 15.01 -5.58
CA GLY A 81 -11.18 16.21 -4.95
C GLY A 81 -11.75 17.46 -5.57
N GLN A 82 -11.75 18.58 -4.83
CA GLN A 82 -12.17 19.87 -5.36
C GLN A 82 -11.03 20.49 -6.16
N LEU A 83 -11.33 20.91 -7.39
CA LEU A 83 -10.45 21.73 -8.22
C LEU A 83 -11.10 23.10 -8.42
N ALA A 84 -10.28 24.15 -8.41
CA ALA A 84 -10.73 25.51 -8.69
C ALA A 84 -10.76 25.73 -10.22
N LEU A 85 -11.90 26.18 -10.74
CA LEU A 85 -12.03 26.57 -12.14
C LEU A 85 -11.50 28.00 -12.33
N ARG A 86 -10.75 28.24 -13.42
CA ARG A 86 -10.59 29.61 -13.93
C ARG A 86 -11.82 29.97 -14.77
N PRO A 87 -12.33 31.20 -14.68
CA PRO A 87 -13.57 31.62 -15.34
C PRO A 87 -13.54 31.56 -16.89
N ASP A 88 -12.38 31.33 -17.52
CA ASP A 88 -12.18 31.61 -18.95
C ASP A 88 -11.89 30.36 -19.82
N SER A 89 -11.77 29.16 -19.23
CA SER A 89 -11.42 27.95 -19.97
C SER A 89 -12.65 27.08 -20.22
N THR A 90 -13.31 27.27 -21.37
CA THR A 90 -14.41 26.41 -21.85
C THR A 90 -13.93 25.09 -22.46
N SER A 91 -12.62 24.79 -22.41
CA SER A 91 -12.04 23.56 -22.95
C SER A 91 -11.45 22.68 -21.85
N ILE A 92 -11.84 21.42 -21.88
CA ILE A 92 -11.45 20.36 -20.94
C ILE A 92 -9.97 19.94 -21.15
N ALA A 93 -9.34 20.40 -22.23
CA ALA A 93 -8.01 19.96 -22.68
C ALA A 93 -6.82 20.54 -21.89
N ASP A 94 -7.00 21.66 -21.18
CA ASP A 94 -5.85 22.38 -20.59
C ASP A 94 -5.45 21.88 -19.18
N GLN A 95 -6.03 20.78 -18.71
CA GLN A 95 -5.95 20.35 -17.31
C GLN A 95 -4.69 19.54 -16.92
N LEU A 96 -3.70 19.35 -17.79
CA LEU A 96 -2.56 18.45 -17.49
C LEU A 96 -1.22 19.11 -17.12
N GLN A 97 -1.04 20.44 -17.16
CA GLN A 97 0.30 21.04 -16.94
C GLN A 97 0.45 22.05 -15.79
N GLU A 98 -0.63 22.55 -15.16
CA GLU A 98 -0.50 23.71 -14.25
C GLU A 98 -0.43 23.38 -12.74
N GLY A 99 -0.30 22.11 -12.35
CA GLY A 99 -0.18 21.70 -10.94
C GLY A 99 1.18 21.97 -10.29
N TYR A 100 2.23 22.19 -11.07
CA TYR A 100 3.60 22.32 -10.55
C TYR A 100 4.00 23.77 -10.19
N ASN A 101 3.30 24.78 -10.72
CA ASN A 101 3.78 26.18 -10.70
C ASN A 101 2.99 27.16 -9.82
N GLN A 102 2.00 26.73 -9.02
CA GLN A 102 1.17 27.68 -8.24
C GLN A 102 1.65 27.97 -6.80
N ARG A 103 2.91 27.65 -6.46
CA ARG A 103 3.43 27.94 -5.09
C ARG A 103 3.89 29.39 -4.87
N PHE A 104 3.77 30.26 -5.87
CA PHE A 104 4.18 31.67 -5.77
C PHE A 104 3.13 32.62 -6.38
N GLN A 105 2.04 32.88 -5.66
CA GLN A 105 1.50 34.24 -5.50
C GLN A 105 0.23 34.25 -4.62
N THR A 106 0.32 34.94 -3.49
CA THR A 106 -0.81 35.36 -2.67
C THR A 106 -0.79 36.88 -2.61
N ARG A 107 -1.76 37.55 -3.24
CA ARG A 107 -2.41 38.74 -2.67
C ARG A 107 -3.66 39.17 -3.44
N SER A 108 -4.76 39.26 -2.68
CA SER A 108 -5.88 40.19 -2.85
C SER A 108 -6.56 40.32 -4.23
N VAL A 109 -7.27 39.27 -4.67
CA VAL A 109 -8.50 39.47 -5.46
C VAL A 109 -9.53 38.46 -4.99
N GLN A 110 -10.66 38.97 -4.49
CA GLN A 110 -11.82 38.19 -4.06
C GLN A 110 -12.59 37.72 -5.31
N LEU A 111 -12.01 36.78 -6.06
CA LEU A 111 -12.70 36.08 -7.15
C LEU A 111 -13.52 34.94 -6.54
N SER A 112 -14.81 34.87 -6.87
CA SER A 112 -15.67 33.73 -6.64
C SER A 112 -15.06 32.48 -7.31
N LYS A 113 -14.19 31.77 -6.59
CA LYS A 113 -13.65 30.50 -7.06
C LYS A 113 -14.79 29.49 -7.04
N THR A 114 -15.32 29.17 -8.21
CA THR A 114 -16.23 28.04 -8.36
C THR A 114 -15.40 26.76 -8.21
N TYR A 115 -15.68 26.00 -7.16
CA TYR A 115 -15.05 24.69 -6.94
C TYR A 115 -15.92 23.62 -7.57
N CYS A 116 -15.32 22.80 -8.44
CA CYS A 116 -15.96 21.60 -8.96
C CYS A 116 -15.32 20.34 -8.36
N MET A 117 -16.14 19.32 -8.11
CA MET A 117 -15.65 18.00 -7.75
C MET A 117 -15.10 17.33 -9.00
N SER A 118 -13.83 16.94 -8.96
CA SER A 118 -13.11 16.35 -10.08
C SER A 118 -12.49 15.01 -9.68
N LYS A 119 -12.32 14.14 -10.67
CA LYS A 119 -11.68 12.84 -10.53
C LYS A 119 -10.17 13.01 -10.59
N LEU A 120 -9.47 12.69 -9.50
CA LEU A 120 -8.01 12.76 -9.40
C LEU A 120 -7.43 11.35 -9.44
N ILE A 121 -6.49 11.12 -10.36
CA ILE A 121 -5.73 9.87 -10.45
C ILE A 121 -4.35 10.14 -9.86
N GLN A 122 -3.93 9.30 -8.91
CA GLN A 122 -2.62 9.38 -8.28
C GLN A 122 -1.90 8.04 -8.45
N THR A 123 -0.70 8.07 -9.03
CA THR A 123 0.20 6.91 -9.07
C THR A 123 0.90 6.77 -7.72
N LYS A 124 0.96 5.54 -7.22
CA LYS A 124 1.58 5.18 -5.94
C LYS A 124 2.45 3.95 -6.11
N ASN A 125 3.51 3.84 -5.32
CA ASN A 125 4.24 2.59 -5.22
C ASN A 125 3.42 1.64 -4.33
N ALA A 126 2.88 0.59 -4.94
CA ALA A 126 2.03 -0.40 -4.29
C ALA A 126 2.86 -1.46 -3.55
N LEU A 127 3.94 -1.91 -4.20
CA LEU A 127 4.95 -2.78 -3.62
C LEU A 127 6.30 -2.11 -3.78
N THR A 128 6.97 -1.91 -2.65
CA THR A 128 8.38 -1.54 -2.60
C THR A 128 9.04 -2.62 -1.77
N GLY A 129 9.97 -3.39 -2.35
CA GLY A 129 10.73 -4.44 -1.62
C GLY A 129 11.54 -3.87 -0.46
N ILE A 130 11.53 -2.53 -0.39
CA ILE A 130 12.07 -1.69 0.65
C ILE A 130 10.95 -1.38 1.65
N GLN A 131 10.69 -2.33 2.54
CA GLN A 131 10.43 -1.98 3.93
C GLN A 131 11.56 -2.47 4.81
N THR A 132 12.78 -2.18 4.36
CA THR A 132 13.94 -2.14 5.26
C THR A 132 13.78 -0.92 6.16
N LYS A 133 12.75 -0.91 7.02
CA LYS A 133 12.93 -0.36 8.35
C LYS A 133 13.63 -1.35 9.23
N MET A 134 13.73 -2.63 8.84
CA MET A 134 14.37 -3.67 9.61
C MET A 134 15.26 -4.57 8.73
N ILE A 135 16.37 -5.04 9.29
CA ILE A 135 17.29 -6.06 8.77
C ILE A 135 17.07 -7.31 9.63
N VAL A 136 16.92 -8.48 9.01
CA VAL A 136 16.85 -9.76 9.72
C VAL A 136 18.26 -10.33 9.88
N LEU A 137 18.66 -10.65 11.11
CA LEU A 137 19.97 -11.23 11.41
C LEU A 137 19.96 -12.73 11.11
N LYS A 138 20.98 -13.22 10.40
CA LYS A 138 21.08 -14.61 9.93
C LYS A 138 21.12 -15.63 11.07
N ASN A 139 21.64 -15.26 12.23
CA ASN A 139 22.03 -16.21 13.27
C ASN A 139 20.97 -16.41 14.37
N SER A 140 20.04 -15.47 14.56
CA SER A 140 19.12 -15.49 15.71
C SER A 140 17.64 -15.34 15.36
N GLN A 141 17.29 -15.20 14.08
CA GLN A 141 15.94 -14.81 13.65
C GLN A 141 15.47 -13.45 14.22
N SER A 142 16.37 -12.68 14.86
CA SER A 142 16.08 -11.34 15.36
C SER A 142 16.03 -10.33 14.22
N CYS A 143 15.29 -9.23 14.43
CA CYS A 143 15.21 -8.13 13.48
C CYS A 143 15.65 -6.81 14.13
N VAL A 144 16.47 -6.02 13.42
CA VAL A 144 17.03 -4.75 13.88
C VAL A 144 16.68 -3.63 12.93
N PRO A 145 16.56 -2.35 13.35
CA PRO A 145 16.24 -1.28 12.44
C PRO A 145 17.27 -1.10 11.33
N PHE A 146 16.83 -0.93 10.09
CA PHE A 146 17.68 -0.60 8.95
C PHE A 146 18.22 0.82 9.11
N ILE A 147 19.54 0.93 9.05
CA ILE A 147 20.27 2.19 9.07
C ILE A 147 21.03 2.30 7.75
N TYR A 148 20.87 3.43 7.06
CA TYR A 148 21.54 3.65 5.78
C TYR A 148 23.06 3.56 5.96
N GLY A 149 23.70 2.72 5.15
CA GLY A 149 25.14 2.46 5.19
C GLY A 149 25.57 1.34 6.15
N LEU A 150 24.66 0.74 6.92
CA LEU A 150 24.95 -0.44 7.73
C LEU A 150 24.40 -1.72 7.08
N THR A 151 25.18 -2.79 7.12
CA THR A 151 24.77 -4.13 6.67
C THR A 151 24.41 -5.00 7.88
N ALA A 152 23.81 -6.17 7.64
CA ALA A 152 23.47 -7.11 8.71
C ALA A 152 24.69 -7.48 9.58
N ASP A 153 25.87 -7.57 8.98
CA ASP A 153 27.13 -7.90 9.67
C ASP A 153 27.62 -6.76 10.58
N SER A 154 27.08 -5.55 10.43
CA SER A 154 27.37 -4.41 11.32
C SER A 154 26.66 -4.51 12.67
N TYR A 155 25.76 -5.47 12.86
CA TYR A 155 25.01 -5.66 14.10
C TYR A 155 25.57 -6.87 14.86
N SER A 156 25.98 -6.64 16.10
CA SER A 156 26.34 -7.70 17.03
C SER A 156 25.08 -8.23 17.71
N ASP A 157 24.87 -9.53 17.60
CA ASP A 157 23.84 -10.22 18.36
C ASP A 157 24.38 -10.58 19.75
N CYS A 158 23.60 -10.30 20.79
CA CYS A 158 23.97 -10.57 22.17
C CYS A 158 23.29 -11.88 22.62
N HIS A 159 23.63 -13.00 21.99
CA HIS A 159 23.15 -14.32 22.41
C HIS A 159 24.30 -15.32 22.48
#